data_AF-A0A350EQB6-F1
#
_entry.id   AF-A0A350EQB6-F1
#
_cell.length_a   1.000
_cell.length_b   1.000
_cell.length_c   1.000
_cell.angle_alpha   90.00
_cell.angle_beta   90.00
_cell.angle_gamma   90.00
#
_symmetry.space_group_name_H-M   'P 1'
#
loop_
_entity.id
_entity.type
_entity.pdbx_description
1 polymer ?
#
loop_
_entity_poly.entity_id
_entity_poly.type
_entity_poly.pdbx_seq_one_letter_code
_entity_poly.pdbx_strand_id
1 'polypeptide(L)'
;MQNAGIQALGLNWRYLACDVNPTRLREALVGAREMGFIGLNLTVPHKILALDLVDVIDPAAKRWGAVNTVRFEGRSGSGGGG
;
A
#
# COMPACT_ATOMS: atom_id res chain seq x y z
N MET A 1 1.95 3.94 15.38
CA MET A 1 3.40 3.67 15.56
C MET A 1 4.25 4.21 14.40
N GLN A 2 3.76 4.13 13.18
CA GLN A 2 4.47 4.41 11.93
C GLN A 2 4.87 5.87 11.82
N ASN A 3 3.95 6.80 12.07
CA ASN A 3 4.25 8.24 12.07
C ASN A 3 5.35 8.63 13.08
N ALA A 4 5.41 7.97 14.24
CA ALA A 4 6.46 8.23 15.23
C ALA A 4 7.84 7.76 14.72
N GLY A 5 7.92 6.58 14.10
CA GLY A 5 9.17 6.09 13.48
C GLY A 5 9.62 6.95 12.30
N ILE A 6 8.67 7.35 11.44
CA ILE A 6 8.93 8.27 10.32
C ILE A 6 9.51 9.61 10.83
N GLN A 7 8.89 10.17 11.86
CA GLN A 7 9.34 11.41 12.48
C GLN A 7 10.74 11.26 13.13
N ALA A 8 10.97 10.17 13.86
CA ALA A 8 12.26 9.90 14.50
C ALA A 8 13.41 9.75 13.48
N LEU A 9 13.10 9.32 12.26
CA LEU A 9 14.06 9.19 11.16
C LEU A 9 14.17 10.46 10.29
N GLY A 10 13.41 11.52 10.58
CA GLY A 10 13.44 12.76 9.79
C GLY A 10 12.91 12.60 8.35
N LEU A 11 12.10 11.56 8.09
CA LEU A 11 11.56 11.29 6.76
C LEU A 11 10.34 12.17 6.49
N ASN A 12 10.27 12.78 5.31
CA ASN A 12 9.14 13.63 4.89
C ASN A 12 7.91 12.82 4.43
N TRP A 13 7.52 11.80 5.19
CA TRP A 13 6.43 10.89 4.84
C TRP A 13 5.30 10.97 5.88
N ARG A 14 4.13 10.45 5.53
CA ARG A 14 2.99 10.32 6.46
C ARG A 14 2.29 8.98 6.25
N TYR A 15 1.96 8.34 7.35
CA TYR A 15 1.13 7.15 7.39
C TYR A 15 -0.30 7.56 7.77
N LEU A 16 -1.25 7.27 6.88
CA LEU A 16 -2.65 7.65 7.02
C LEU A 16 -3.53 6.41 7.20
N ALA A 17 -4.54 6.52 8.04
CA ALA A 17 -5.62 5.53 8.14
C ALA A 17 -6.78 5.98 7.25
N CYS A 18 -7.19 5.12 6.33
CA CYS A 18 -8.31 5.36 5.43
C CYS A 18 -9.36 4.27 5.64
N ASP A 19 -10.60 4.66 5.90
CA ASP A 19 -11.71 3.71 5.90
C ASP A 19 -12.18 3.48 4.47
N VAL A 20 -12.24 2.21 4.07
CA VAL A 20 -12.54 1.78 2.71
C VAL A 20 -13.61 0.72 2.79
N ASN A 21 -14.69 0.92 2.02
CA ASN A 21 -15.70 -0.13 1.89
C ASN A 21 -15.09 -1.32 1.12
N PRO A 22 -15.29 -2.57 1.55
CA PRO A 22 -14.71 -3.74 0.90
C PRO A 22 -15.00 -3.84 -0.60
N THR A 23 -16.19 -3.41 -1.03
CA THR A 23 -16.60 -3.41 -2.44
C THR A 23 -15.81 -2.41 -3.30
N ARG A 24 -15.19 -1.41 -2.67
CA ARG A 24 -14.43 -0.33 -3.31
C ARG A 24 -12.92 -0.49 -3.18
N LEU A 25 -12.44 -1.63 -2.69
CA LEU A 25 -11.00 -1.85 -2.47
C LEU A 25 -10.19 -1.67 -3.75
N ARG A 26 -10.67 -2.17 -4.90
CA ARG A 26 -9.97 -2.00 -6.19
C ARG A 26 -9.78 -0.52 -6.53
N GLU A 27 -10.83 0.27 -6.39
CA GLU A 27 -10.79 1.72 -6.65
C GLU A 27 -9.84 2.43 -5.69
N ALA A 28 -9.85 2.05 -4.41
CA ALA A 28 -8.95 2.60 -3.41
C ALA A 28 -7.47 2.28 -3.70
N LEU A 29 -7.17 1.05 -4.14
CA LEU A 29 -5.81 0.67 -4.56
C LEU A 29 -5.32 1.50 -5.76
N VAL A 30 -6.18 1.65 -6.77
CA VAL A 30 -5.87 2.48 -7.95
C VAL A 30 -5.70 3.94 -7.54
N GLY A 31 -6.64 4.50 -6.78
CA GLY A 31 -6.58 5.89 -6.33
C GLY A 31 -5.34 6.18 -5.49
N ALA A 32 -4.96 5.29 -4.58
CA ALA A 32 -3.74 5.42 -3.78
C ALA A 32 -2.48 5.46 -4.68
N ARG A 33 -2.41 4.58 -5.69
CA ARG A 33 -1.31 4.60 -6.67
C ARG A 33 -1.26 5.93 -7.43
N GLU A 34 -2.40 6.42 -7.95
CA GLU A 34 -2.46 7.67 -8.70
C GLU A 34 -2.15 8.90 -7.84
N MET A 35 -2.47 8.86 -6.54
CA MET A 35 -2.10 9.91 -5.56
C MET A 35 -0.62 9.86 -5.14
N GLY A 36 0.17 8.93 -5.66
CA GLY A 36 1.60 8.82 -5.37
C GLY A 36 1.90 8.13 -4.03
N PHE A 37 0.98 7.33 -3.49
CA PHE A 37 1.34 6.45 -2.37
C PHE A 37 2.39 5.44 -2.84
N ILE A 38 3.33 5.13 -1.97
CA ILE A 38 4.37 4.12 -2.22
C ILE A 38 3.89 2.69 -1.89
N GLY A 39 2.83 2.58 -1.11
CA GLY A 39 2.31 1.32 -0.60
C GLY A 39 1.28 1.53 0.50
N LEU A 40 0.63 0.44 0.89
CA LEU A 40 -0.46 0.40 1.85
C LEU A 40 -0.30 -0.81 2.76
N ASN A 41 -0.80 -0.72 3.99
CA ASN A 41 -1.14 -1.90 4.76
C ASN A 41 -2.65 -2.13 4.74
N LEU A 42 -3.03 -3.40 4.72
CA LEU A 42 -4.40 -3.87 4.70
C LEU A 42 -4.71 -4.68 5.95
N THR A 43 -5.92 -4.47 6.47
CA THR A 43 -6.50 -5.25 7.58
C THR A 43 -7.73 -6.03 7.12
N VAL A 44 -8.38 -6.78 8.00
CA VAL A 44 -9.63 -7.49 7.68
C VAL A 44 -10.73 -6.48 7.33
N PRO A 45 -11.54 -6.72 6.28
CA PRO A 45 -11.51 -7.87 5.36
C PRO A 45 -10.56 -7.72 4.16
N HIS A 46 -10.01 -6.52 3.94
CA HIS A 46 -9.20 -6.14 2.79
C HIS A 46 -7.98 -7.03 2.53
N LYS A 47 -7.34 -7.56 3.58
CA LYS A 47 -6.16 -8.42 3.43
C LYS A 47 -6.45 -9.72 2.67
N ILE A 48 -7.69 -10.22 2.69
CA ILE A 48 -8.10 -11.42 1.96
C ILE A 48 -8.48 -11.01 0.53
N LEU A 49 -9.31 -9.97 0.41
CA LEU A 49 -9.81 -9.48 -0.88
C LEU A 49 -8.70 -9.04 -1.83
N ALA A 50 -7.60 -8.51 -1.30
CA ALA A 50 -6.49 -8.03 -2.11
C ALA A 50 -5.75 -9.12 -2.90
N LEU A 51 -5.88 -10.41 -2.55
CA LEU A 51 -5.26 -11.51 -3.30
C LEU A 51 -5.65 -11.48 -4.78
N ASP A 52 -6.91 -11.13 -5.08
CA ASP A 52 -7.44 -11.12 -6.45
C ASP A 52 -7.27 -9.75 -7.15
N LEU A 53 -6.67 -8.78 -6.45
CA LEU A 53 -6.58 -7.39 -6.91
C LEU A 53 -5.16 -6.94 -7.22
N VAL A 54 -4.14 -7.61 -6.66
CA VAL A 54 -2.73 -7.26 -6.88
C VAL A 54 -2.15 -8.01 -8.08
N ASP A 55 -1.25 -7.35 -8.81
CA ASP A 55 -0.68 -7.92 -10.04
C ASP A 55 0.36 -9.02 -9.75
N VAL A 56 1.14 -8.84 -8.68
CA VAL A 56 2.20 -9.76 -8.26
C VAL A 56 2.00 -10.11 -6.78
N ILE A 57 2.00 -11.41 -6.47
CA ILE A 57 1.78 -11.92 -5.12
C ILE A 57 3.07 -12.58 -4.62
N ASP A 58 3.53 -12.16 -3.45
CA ASP A 58 4.65 -12.81 -2.76
C ASP A 58 4.31 -14.29 -2.43
N PRO A 59 5.24 -15.24 -2.60
CA PRO A 59 4.98 -16.66 -2.30
C PRO A 59 4.43 -16.92 -0.89
N ALA A 60 4.86 -16.13 0.12
CA ALA A 60 4.33 -16.23 1.46
C ALA A 60 2.88 -15.74 1.52
N ALA A 61 2.54 -14.60 0.92
CA ALA A 61 1.16 -14.11 0.85
C ALA A 61 0.22 -15.11 0.16
N LYS A 62 0.72 -15.76 -0.91
CA LYS A 62 -0.02 -16.84 -1.60
C LYS A 62 -0.24 -18.05 -0.70
N ARG A 63 0.78 -18.48 0.06
CA ARG A 63 0.66 -19.61 1.01
C ARG A 63 -0.31 -19.32 2.15
N TRP A 64 -0.30 -18.10 2.69
CA TRP A 64 -1.13 -17.72 3.84
C TRP A 64 -2.54 -17.27 3.45
N GLY A 65 -2.81 -17.04 2.17
CA GLY A 65 -4.11 -16.57 1.70
C GLY A 65 -4.43 -15.14 2.18
N ALA A 66 -3.41 -14.29 2.36
CA ALA A 66 -3.62 -12.89 2.74
C ALA A 66 -2.47 -11.98 2.33
N VAL A 67 -2.81 -10.76 1.91
CA VAL A 67 -1.90 -9.66 1.60
C VAL A 67 -2.07 -8.55 2.64
N ASN A 68 -1.17 -8.49 3.62
CA ASN A 68 -1.17 -7.41 4.62
C ASN A 68 -0.50 -6.13 4.10
N THR A 69 0.43 -6.24 3.14
CA THR A 69 1.21 -5.11 2.64
C THR A 69 1.19 -5.12 1.13
N VAL A 70 0.83 -3.98 0.54
CA VAL A 70 0.91 -3.72 -0.90
C VAL A 70 1.99 -2.68 -1.12
N ARG A 71 2.89 -2.93 -2.05
CA ARG A 71 3.85 -1.94 -2.54
C ARG A 71 3.48 -1.60 -3.96
N PHE A 72 3.43 -0.32 -4.29
CA PHE A 72 3.31 0.11 -5.66
C PHE A 72 4.71 0.16 -6.27
N GLU A 73 4.94 -0.62 -7.33
CA GLU A 73 6.17 -0.50 -8.08
C GLU A 73 6.17 0.84 -8.81
N GLY A 74 7.18 1.67 -8.54
CA GLY A 74 7.29 2.97 -9.17
C GLY A 74 7.48 2.83 -10.68
N ARG A 75 6.90 3.76 -11.45
CA ARG A 75 7.57 4.22 -12.66
C ARG A 75 8.96 4.69 -12.21
N SER A 76 10.02 4.15 -12.81
CA SER A 76 11.37 4.69 -12.61
C SER A 76 11.36 6.18 -12.96
N GLY A 77 11.28 7.03 -11.95
CA GLY A 77 11.37 8.47 -12.06
C GLY A 77 12.78 8.88 -11.72
N SER A 78 13.70 8.74 -12.67
CA SER A 78 14.89 9.57 -12.67
C SER A 78 14.45 11.03 -12.87
N GLY A 79 14.60 11.85 -11.84
CA GLY A 79 14.42 13.30 -11.91
C GLY A 79 14.22 13.84 -10.50
N GLY A 80 15.03 14.74 -9.97
CA GLY A 80 16.08 15.59 -10.50
C GLY A 80 16.31 16.63 -9.41
N GLY A 81 17.55 17.10 -9.25
CA GLY A 81 17.86 18.14 -8.27
C GLY A 81 17.02 19.41 -8.45
N GLY A 82 16.79 20.08 -7.33
CA GLY A 82 16.19 21.40 -7.18
C GLY A 82 16.30 21.81 -5.73
#